data_AF-A0A1S3YR36-F1
#
_entry.id   AF-A0A1S3YR36-F1
#
_cell.length_a   1.000
_cell.length_b   1.000
_cell.length_c   1.000
_cell.angle_alpha   90.00
_cell.angle_beta   90.00
_cell.angle_gamma   90.00
#
_symmetry.space_group_name_H-M   'P 1'
#
loop_
_entity.id
_entity.type
_entity.pdbx_description
1 polymer ?
#
loop_
_entity_poly.entity_id
_entity_poly.type
_entity_poly.pdbx_seq_one_letter_code
_entity_poly.pdbx_strand_id
1 'polypeptide(L)'
;MSLAKRRDAMKAMGKAFDRGKMWTETHKRKDGSYVTDEARVIGERIEEIRTERAESLDEPSPNDALGIVFGPEHPGCVRGLGLGVVPTVAFKQTSGRYRRGYVGSSSTTAPTPAWQQEMTDVKSKLNALISLYERNIENIPEEFAHLFFIPPQV
;
A
#
# COMPACT_ATOMS: atom_id res chain seq x y z
N MET A 1 -20.43 22.99 -5.22
CA MET A 1 -20.27 22.54 -3.81
C MET A 1 -18.85 22.03 -3.60
N SER A 2 -18.23 22.31 -2.44
CA SER A 2 -16.90 21.76 -2.11
C SER A 2 -16.96 20.25 -1.86
N LEU A 3 -15.81 19.56 -1.95
CA LEU A 3 -15.73 18.11 -1.65
C LEU A 3 -16.16 17.78 -0.22
N ALA A 4 -15.81 18.63 0.75
CA ALA A 4 -16.23 18.49 2.14
C ALA A 4 -17.76 18.56 2.28
N LYS A 5 -18.39 19.60 1.70
CA LYS A 5 -19.86 19.73 1.70
C LYS A 5 -20.55 18.55 1.02
N ARG A 6 -19.95 18.00 -0.03
CA ARG A 6 -20.49 16.82 -0.74
C ARG A 6 -20.37 15.54 0.10
N ARG A 7 -19.26 15.33 0.80
CA ARG A 7 -19.12 14.25 1.80
C ARG A 7 -20.24 14.33 2.84
N ASP A 8 -20.41 15.51 3.45
CA ASP A 8 -21.36 15.66 4.54
C ASP A 8 -22.79 15.41 4.06
N ALA A 9 -23.11 15.83 2.84
CA ALA A 9 -24.37 15.49 2.18
C ALA A 9 -24.52 13.97 1.94
N MET A 10 -23.48 13.26 1.49
CA MET A 10 -23.53 11.80 1.32
C MET A 10 -23.73 11.06 2.64
N LYS A 11 -23.06 11.53 3.71
CA LYS A 11 -23.24 11.00 5.07
C LYS A 11 -24.68 11.22 5.57
N ALA A 12 -25.24 12.41 5.35
CA ALA A 12 -26.62 12.72 5.71
C ALA A 12 -27.65 11.85 4.97
N MET A 13 -27.35 11.44 3.73
CA MET A 13 -28.17 10.50 2.95
C MET A 13 -28.01 9.03 3.36
N GLY A 14 -27.20 8.72 4.40
CA GLY A 14 -26.96 7.35 4.84
C GLY A 14 -26.18 6.48 3.85
N LYS A 15 -25.55 7.07 2.82
CA LYS A 15 -24.71 6.34 1.87
C LYS A 15 -23.36 6.05 2.52
N ALA A 16 -22.94 4.77 2.53
CA ALA A 16 -21.58 4.38 2.87
C ALA A 16 -20.57 5.24 2.08
N PHE A 17 -19.59 5.82 2.78
CA PHE A 17 -18.70 6.86 2.26
C PHE A 17 -17.27 6.34 2.21
N ASP A 18 -16.76 6.19 0.98
CA ASP A 18 -15.36 5.94 0.67
C ASP A 18 -14.84 7.06 -0.26
N ARG A 19 -13.53 7.32 -0.22
CA ARG A 19 -12.85 8.26 -1.11
C ARG A 19 -13.02 7.88 -2.59
N GLY A 20 -12.97 6.59 -2.92
CA GLY A 20 -13.25 6.08 -4.27
C GLY A 20 -14.67 6.40 -4.72
N LYS A 21 -15.67 6.10 -3.87
CA LYS A 21 -17.08 6.45 -4.15
C LYS A 21 -17.30 7.94 -4.36
N MET A 22 -16.65 8.78 -3.54
CA MET A 22 -16.75 10.22 -3.66
C MET A 22 -16.15 10.72 -4.98
N TRP A 23 -15.03 10.12 -5.41
CA TRP A 23 -14.46 10.38 -6.73
C TRP A 23 -15.46 10.03 -7.85
N THR A 24 -16.06 8.84 -7.81
CA THR A 24 -17.05 8.41 -8.82
C THR A 24 -18.25 9.36 -8.90
N GLU A 25 -18.81 9.76 -7.76
CA GLU A 25 -19.95 10.69 -7.68
C GLU A 25 -19.62 12.12 -8.12
N THR A 26 -18.35 12.54 -8.02
CA THR A 26 -17.92 13.87 -8.46
C THR A 26 -17.62 13.94 -9.94
N HIS A 27 -17.29 12.82 -10.56
CA HIS A 27 -16.91 12.72 -11.98
C HIS A 27 -18.03 12.15 -12.85
N LYS A 28 -19.24 11.96 -12.28
CA LYS A 28 -20.48 11.65 -12.98
C LYS A 28 -21.38 12.89 -13.11
N ARG A 29 -22.08 12.96 -14.24
CA ARG A 29 -23.15 13.92 -14.50
C ARG A 29 -24.43 13.46 -13.80
N LYS A 30 -25.47 14.31 -13.81
CA LYS A 30 -26.78 14.01 -13.19
C LYS A 30 -27.49 12.82 -13.83
N ASP A 31 -27.17 12.50 -15.08
CA ASP A 31 -27.68 11.34 -15.82
C ASP A 31 -26.92 10.03 -15.48
N GLY A 32 -25.88 10.10 -14.64
CA GLY A 32 -25.04 8.96 -14.27
C GLY A 32 -23.88 8.67 -15.22
N SER A 33 -23.78 9.37 -16.36
CA SER A 33 -22.66 9.24 -17.29
C SER A 33 -21.40 9.93 -16.76
N TYR A 34 -20.21 9.44 -17.15
CA TYR A 34 -18.96 10.11 -16.81
C TYR A 34 -18.77 11.39 -17.64
N VAL A 35 -18.10 12.38 -17.07
CA VAL A 35 -17.88 13.66 -17.74
C VAL A 35 -16.98 13.53 -18.97
N THR A 36 -15.99 12.64 -18.92
CA THR A 36 -15.00 12.34 -19.98
C THR A 36 -14.72 10.82 -20.06
N ASP A 37 -14.18 10.37 -21.20
CA ASP A 37 -13.80 8.95 -21.39
C ASP A 37 -12.66 8.53 -20.44
N GLU A 38 -11.70 9.41 -20.18
CA GLU A 38 -10.65 9.15 -19.18
C GLU A 38 -11.24 8.96 -17.78
N ALA A 39 -12.22 9.80 -17.40
CA ALA A 39 -12.90 9.66 -16.12
C ALA A 39 -13.71 8.36 -16.05
N ARG A 40 -14.25 7.89 -17.19
CA ARG A 40 -14.90 6.58 -17.27
C ARG A 40 -13.90 5.46 -16.97
N VAL A 41 -12.75 5.44 -17.64
CA VAL A 41 -11.72 4.40 -17.44
C VAL A 41 -11.23 4.37 -16.00
N ILE A 42 -10.93 5.53 -15.42
CA ILE A 42 -10.49 5.64 -14.02
C ILE A 42 -11.60 5.19 -13.06
N GLY A 43 -12.84 5.62 -13.32
CA GLY A 43 -13.99 5.27 -12.49
C GLY A 43 -14.31 3.78 -12.49
N GLU A 44 -14.23 3.14 -13.65
CA GLU A 44 -14.39 1.69 -13.80
C GLU A 44 -13.30 0.95 -13.01
N ARG A 45 -12.04 1.38 -13.11
CA ARG A 45 -10.93 0.79 -12.36
C ARG A 45 -11.09 0.94 -10.84
N ILE A 46 -11.59 2.09 -10.38
CA ILE A 46 -11.88 2.31 -8.96
C ILE A 46 -12.98 1.36 -8.48
N GLU A 47 -14.08 1.23 -9.22
CA GLU A 47 -15.17 0.32 -8.83
C GLU A 47 -14.74 -1.16 -8.88
N GLU A 48 -13.92 -1.56 -9.85
CA GLU A 48 -13.32 -2.91 -9.92
C GLU A 48 -12.57 -3.25 -8.63
N ILE A 49 -11.60 -2.42 -8.24
CA ILE A 49 -10.80 -2.63 -7.02
C ILE A 49 -11.68 -2.62 -5.75
N ARG A 50 -12.72 -1.77 -5.73
CA ARG A 50 -13.67 -1.72 -4.60
C ARG A 50 -14.51 -2.98 -4.49
N THR A 51 -14.86 -3.60 -5.62
CA THR A 51 -15.61 -4.86 -5.66
C THR A 51 -14.74 -6.02 -5.20
N GLU A 52 -13.48 -6.06 -5.63
CA GLU A 52 -12.50 -7.06 -5.20
C GLU A 52 -12.18 -6.97 -3.68
N ARG A 53 -12.22 -5.77 -3.11
CA ARG A 53 -11.76 -5.48 -1.75
C ARG A 53 -12.88 -4.93 -0.84
N ALA A 54 -14.08 -5.48 -0.98
CA ALA A 54 -15.31 -4.98 -0.34
C ALA A 54 -15.26 -4.90 1.21
N GLU A 55 -14.37 -5.65 1.85
CA GLU A 55 -14.33 -5.82 3.32
C GLU A 55 -13.69 -4.65 4.10
N SER A 56 -13.09 -3.64 3.45
CA SER A 56 -12.29 -2.62 4.16
C SER A 56 -12.57 -1.16 3.76
N LEU A 57 -13.83 -0.76 3.53
CA LEU A 57 -14.13 0.53 2.86
C LEU A 57 -14.67 1.67 3.75
N ASP A 58 -14.75 1.51 5.06
CA ASP A 58 -15.30 2.58 5.92
C ASP A 58 -14.27 3.64 6.36
N GLU A 59 -12.98 3.31 6.42
CA GLU A 59 -11.92 4.25 6.82
C GLU A 59 -10.99 4.59 5.63
N PRO A 60 -10.71 5.88 5.37
CA PRO A 60 -9.77 6.27 4.31
C PRO A 60 -8.37 5.74 4.60
N SER A 61 -7.76 5.10 3.60
CA SER A 61 -6.44 4.46 3.72
C SER A 61 -5.55 4.80 2.53
N PRO A 62 -4.22 4.91 2.68
CA PRO A 62 -3.31 5.12 1.56
C PRO A 62 -3.44 4.03 0.47
N ASN A 63 -3.87 2.83 0.86
CA ASN A 63 -3.99 1.65 -0.01
C ASN A 63 -5.44 1.33 -0.38
N ASP A 64 -6.35 2.31 -0.28
CA ASP A 64 -7.71 2.14 -0.83
C ASP A 64 -7.72 2.22 -2.35
N ALA A 65 -8.86 1.95 -2.97
CA ALA A 65 -8.99 1.92 -4.43
C ALA A 65 -8.52 3.24 -5.09
N LEU A 66 -8.78 4.38 -4.46
CA LEU A 66 -8.34 5.67 -4.98
C LEU A 66 -6.81 5.81 -4.92
N GLY A 67 -6.20 5.41 -3.81
CA GLY A 67 -4.74 5.41 -3.62
C GLY A 67 -4.02 4.41 -4.52
N ILE A 68 -4.63 3.28 -4.84
CA ILE A 68 -4.07 2.30 -5.79
C ILE A 68 -4.08 2.86 -7.21
N VAL A 69 -5.19 3.47 -7.65
CA VAL A 69 -5.32 3.97 -9.03
C VAL A 69 -4.47 5.20 -9.29
N PHE A 70 -4.42 6.14 -8.34
CA PHE A 70 -3.66 7.38 -8.50
C PHE A 70 -2.23 7.33 -7.96
N GLY A 71 -1.91 6.30 -7.17
CA GLY A 71 -0.62 6.17 -6.50
C GLY A 71 -0.48 7.07 -5.26
N PRO A 72 0.76 7.27 -4.78
CA PRO A 72 1.05 8.01 -3.55
C PRO A 72 0.50 9.44 -3.55
N GLU A 73 0.00 9.86 -2.39
CA GLU A 73 -0.52 11.22 -2.18
C GLU A 73 0.59 12.29 -2.20
N HIS A 74 0.24 13.50 -2.61
CA HIS A 74 1.16 14.63 -2.56
C HIS A 74 1.36 15.12 -1.11
N PRO A 75 2.56 15.61 -0.75
CA PRO A 75 2.78 16.21 0.56
C PRO A 75 1.79 17.34 0.83
N GLY A 76 1.14 17.32 2.00
CA GLY A 76 0.18 18.35 2.40
C GLY A 76 -1.25 18.19 1.87
N CYS A 77 -1.52 17.20 1.01
CA CYS A 77 -2.84 17.03 0.39
C CYS A 77 -3.29 15.57 0.41
N VAL A 78 -4.56 15.34 0.72
CA VAL A 78 -5.22 14.04 0.63
C VAL A 78 -6.37 14.13 -0.36
N ARG A 79 -6.28 13.35 -1.45
CA ARG A 79 -7.35 13.22 -2.43
C ARG A 79 -8.59 12.68 -1.75
N GLY A 80 -9.74 13.13 -2.21
CA GLY A 80 -11.02 12.62 -1.73
C GLY A 80 -11.49 13.18 -0.38
N LEU A 81 -10.68 14.00 0.32
CA LEU A 81 -11.06 14.53 1.64
C LEU A 81 -11.34 16.05 1.71
N GLY A 82 -10.87 16.85 0.73
CA GLY A 82 -11.07 18.30 0.69
C GLY A 82 -10.22 19.09 1.71
N LEU A 83 -10.32 20.42 1.66
CA LEU A 83 -9.75 21.38 2.64
C LEU A 83 -8.28 21.15 3.04
N GLY A 84 -7.41 20.72 2.12
CA GLY A 84 -5.97 20.60 2.41
C GLY A 84 -5.63 19.63 3.54
N VAL A 85 -6.47 18.61 3.77
CA VAL A 85 -6.15 17.54 4.73
C VAL A 85 -4.80 16.94 4.36
N VAL A 86 -3.92 16.75 5.34
CA VAL A 86 -2.57 16.22 5.15
C VAL A 86 -2.55 14.70 5.37
N PRO A 87 -1.78 13.92 4.58
CA PRO A 87 -1.72 12.45 4.71
C PRO A 87 -1.42 11.96 6.13
N THR A 88 -0.52 12.62 6.85
CA THR A 88 -0.16 12.29 8.24
C THR A 88 -1.36 12.30 9.18
N VAL A 89 -2.26 13.26 9.00
CA VAL A 89 -3.48 13.41 9.83
C VAL A 89 -4.54 12.42 9.38
N ALA A 90 -4.76 12.28 8.07
CA ALA A 90 -5.81 11.42 7.53
C ALA A 90 -5.57 9.93 7.78
N PHE A 91 -4.33 9.47 7.56
CA PHE A 91 -3.99 8.06 7.60
C PHE A 91 -3.32 7.62 8.90
N LYS A 92 -3.18 8.54 9.87
CA LYS A 92 -2.48 8.32 11.15
C LYS A 92 -1.07 7.73 10.96
N GLN A 93 -0.43 8.03 9.83
CA GLN A 93 0.94 7.59 9.56
C GLN A 93 1.90 8.35 10.47
N THR A 94 2.55 7.65 11.41
CA THR A 94 3.65 8.21 12.19
C THR A 94 4.80 8.53 11.22
N SER A 95 5.00 9.81 10.94
CA SER A 95 5.94 10.26 9.93
C SER A 95 7.40 9.99 10.36
N GLY A 96 7.94 8.82 10.03
CA GLY A 96 9.39 8.60 10.05
C GLY A 96 10.14 9.39 8.96
N ARG A 97 9.44 10.13 8.10
CA ARG A 97 9.99 10.78 6.90
C ARG A 97 9.69 12.27 6.77
N TYR A 98 9.57 13.01 7.88
CA TYR A 98 9.71 14.48 7.86
C TYR A 98 11.12 14.92 8.29
N ARG A 99 12.15 14.19 7.82
CA ARG A 99 13.57 14.57 7.93
C ARG A 99 14.10 14.84 6.52
N ARG A 100 13.58 15.88 5.86
CA ARG A 100 14.25 16.46 4.70
C ARG A 100 13.92 17.95 4.62
N GLY A 101 14.84 18.77 5.14
CA GLY A 101 15.01 20.14 4.67
C GLY A 101 14.88 21.29 5.67
N TYR A 102 15.29 21.14 6.93
CA TYR A 102 15.88 22.27 7.67
C TYR A 102 17.28 21.85 8.11
N VAL A 103 18.28 22.57 7.61
CA VAL A 103 19.70 22.38 7.93
C VAL A 103 19.90 22.75 9.40
N GLY A 104 20.23 21.75 10.20
CA GLY A 104 20.64 21.89 11.59
C GLY A 104 21.40 20.63 11.97
N SER A 105 22.72 20.67 11.80
CA SER A 105 23.64 19.64 12.27
C SER A 105 23.34 19.31 13.73
N SER A 106 22.97 18.06 14.01
CA SER A 106 23.18 17.41 15.30
C SER A 106 23.08 15.91 15.09
N SER A 107 24.22 15.26 15.22
CA SER A 107 24.38 13.82 15.35
C SER A 107 23.54 13.34 16.53
N THR A 108 22.44 12.65 16.23
CA THR A 108 21.73 11.84 17.22
C THR A 108 21.45 10.49 16.58
N THR A 109 22.27 9.52 16.96
CA THR A 109 22.08 8.09 16.72
C THR A 109 20.77 7.69 17.39
N ALA A 110 19.70 7.59 16.61
CA ALA A 110 18.47 6.96 17.09
C ALA A 110 18.71 5.43 17.17
N PRO A 111 18.28 4.76 18.25
CA PRO A 111 18.44 3.32 18.37
C PRO A 111 17.66 2.60 17.26
N THR A 112 18.31 1.64 16.62
CA THR A 112 17.73 0.78 15.59
C THR A 112 16.46 0.09 16.14
N PRO A 113 15.27 0.24 15.52
CA PRO A 113 14.06 -0.45 15.99
C PRO A 113 14.26 -1.96 16.00
N ALA A 114 13.74 -2.65 17.02
CA ALA A 114 13.93 -4.09 17.26
C ALA A 114 13.67 -4.97 16.01
N TRP A 115 12.63 -4.65 15.23
CA TRP A 115 12.31 -5.35 13.98
C TRP A 115 13.43 -5.31 12.92
N GLN A 116 14.22 -4.23 12.87
CA GLN A 116 15.37 -4.16 11.97
C GLN A 116 16.49 -5.10 12.44
N GLN A 117 16.71 -5.21 13.75
CA GLN A 117 17.67 -6.15 14.33
C GLN A 117 17.24 -7.60 14.02
N GLU A 118 15.97 -7.92 14.20
CA GLU A 118 15.41 -9.24 13.87
C GLU A 118 15.58 -9.55 12.38
N MET A 119 15.30 -8.60 11.49
CA MET A 119 15.48 -8.80 10.06
C MET A 119 16.95 -9.04 9.68
N THR A 120 17.89 -8.34 10.34
CA THR A 120 19.32 -8.58 10.13
C THR A 120 19.77 -9.95 10.64
N ASP A 121 19.21 -10.41 11.76
CA ASP A 121 19.50 -11.74 12.33
C ASP A 121 18.93 -12.87 11.45
N VAL A 122 17.70 -12.73 10.97
CA VAL A 122 17.11 -13.70 10.02
C VAL A 122 17.92 -13.74 8.72
N LYS A 123 18.31 -12.57 8.20
CA LYS A 123 19.11 -12.48 6.97
C LYS A 123 20.49 -13.10 7.14
N SER A 124 21.15 -12.89 8.29
CA SER A 124 22.46 -13.49 8.56
C SER A 124 22.36 -15.01 8.70
N LYS A 125 21.31 -15.53 9.36
CA LYS A 125 21.04 -16.97 9.48
C LYS A 125 20.79 -17.63 8.12
N LEU A 126 19.99 -17.00 7.26
CA LEU A 126 19.76 -17.50 5.89
C LEU A 126 21.05 -17.53 5.08
N ASN A 127 21.85 -16.47 5.11
CA ASN A 127 23.12 -16.44 4.40
C ASN A 127 24.10 -17.50 4.93
N ALA A 128 24.16 -17.72 6.25
CA ALA A 128 24.99 -18.76 6.84
C ALA A 128 24.56 -20.17 6.38
N LEU A 129 23.26 -20.45 6.33
CA LEU A 129 22.75 -21.71 5.79
C LEU A 129 23.08 -21.88 4.31
N ILE A 130 22.86 -20.84 3.49
CA ILE A 130 23.19 -20.85 2.06
C ILE A 130 24.69 -21.17 1.86
N SER A 131 25.58 -20.48 2.59
CA SER A 131 27.02 -20.77 2.53
C SER A 131 27.38 -22.19 2.97
N LEU A 132 26.64 -22.76 3.93
CA LEU A 132 26.84 -24.13 4.41
C LEU A 132 26.44 -25.15 3.32
N TYR A 133 25.34 -24.90 2.63
CA TYR A 133 24.91 -25.71 1.49
C TYR A 133 25.86 -25.57 0.29
N GLU A 134 26.27 -24.35 -0.05
CA GLU A 134 27.23 -24.10 -1.13
C GLU A 134 28.60 -24.75 -0.87
N ARG A 135 29.02 -24.81 0.40
CA ARG A 135 30.26 -25.47 0.83
C ARG A 135 30.17 -26.99 0.83
N ASN A 136 28.96 -27.56 0.96
CA ASN A 136 28.71 -29.00 1.04
C ASN A 136 28.28 -29.63 -0.31
N ILE A 137 28.38 -28.91 -1.43
CA ILE A 137 28.04 -29.42 -2.78
C ILE A 137 28.86 -30.68 -3.16
N GLU A 138 29.96 -30.97 -2.46
CA GLU A 138 30.73 -32.21 -2.66
C GLU A 138 30.45 -33.34 -1.65
N ASN A 139 29.54 -33.17 -0.69
CA ASN A 139 29.30 -34.16 0.36
C ASN A 139 27.79 -34.31 0.65
N ILE A 140 27.06 -34.84 -0.33
CA ILE A 140 25.72 -35.37 -0.09
C ILE A 140 25.90 -36.58 0.83
N PRO A 141 25.35 -36.58 2.06
CA PRO A 141 25.40 -37.77 2.90
C PRO A 141 24.73 -38.92 2.14
N GLU A 142 25.38 -40.07 2.10
CA GLU A 142 24.95 -41.25 1.31
C GLU A 142 23.48 -41.63 1.59
N GLU A 143 23.02 -41.35 2.81
CA GLU A 143 21.63 -41.49 3.25
C GLU A 143 20.62 -40.67 2.43
N PHE A 144 21.00 -39.57 1.78
CA PHE A 144 20.10 -38.72 0.98
C PHE A 144 20.30 -38.87 -0.54
N ALA A 145 21.27 -39.65 -1.00
CA ALA A 145 21.53 -39.85 -2.43
C ALA A 145 20.34 -40.48 -3.17
N HIS A 146 19.50 -41.25 -2.46
CA HIS A 146 18.31 -41.89 -3.02
C HIS A 146 17.17 -40.90 -3.36
N LEU A 147 17.16 -39.68 -2.80
CA LEU A 147 16.16 -38.65 -3.17
C LEU A 147 16.42 -38.04 -4.55
N PHE A 148 17.63 -38.16 -5.08
CA PHE A 148 18.03 -37.56 -6.35
C PHE A 148 18.20 -38.59 -7.48
N PHE A 149 17.89 -39.87 -7.22
CA PHE A 149 17.87 -40.90 -8.25
C PHE A 149 16.67 -40.71 -9.18
N ILE A 150 16.93 -40.19 -10.38
CA ILE A 150 16.01 -40.25 -11.51
C ILE A 150 16.20 -41.64 -12.15
N PRO A 151 15.19 -42.53 -12.18
CA PRO A 151 15.33 -43.79 -12.88
C PRO A 151 15.45 -43.55 -14.40
N PRO A 152 16.27 -44.34 -15.12
CA PRO A 152 16.40 -44.22 -16.56
C PRO A 152 15.05 -44.50 -17.21
N GLN A 153 14.58 -43.55 -18.02
CA GLN A 153 13.40 -43.76 -18.86
C GLN A 153 13.75 -44.84 -19.89
N VAL A 154 13.01 -45.95 -19.83
CA VAL A 154 12.97 -46.98 -20.87
C VAL A 154 12.09 -46.49 -22.02
#